data_AF-A0A5B0EBM2-F1
#
_entry.id   AF-A0A5B0EBM2-F1
#
_cell.length_a   1.000
_cell.length_b   1.000
_cell.length_c   1.000
_cell.angle_alpha   90.00
_cell.angle_beta   90.00
_cell.angle_gamma   90.00
#
_symmetry.space_group_name_H-M   'P 1'
#
loop_
_entity.id
_entity.type
_entity.pdbx_description
1 polymer ?
#
loop_
_entity_poly.entity_id
_entity_poly.type
_entity_poly.pdbx_seq_one_letter_code
_entity_poly.pdbx_strand_id
1 'polypeptide(L)'
;MSKARPLSPVFCRFTDLPWNCQTRKVTAMSTQIPELAGIHHVKLPVTDLERSRVWYQSRLGFEQAMEFSDGVKVIGLLLRHPRGGPDLGLWLDPDRAAAAAGFDYFVFGATNRQALEALAERLTALGEPHPGVHPGAAGWVLPHVKDPDGHELRFQCQE
;
A
#
# COMPACT_ATOMS: atom_id res chain seq x y z
N MET A 1 -27.44 -52.22 32.86
CA MET A 1 -26.74 -51.09 33.50
C MET A 1 -25.42 -50.85 32.77
N SER A 2 -25.40 -49.89 31.86
CA SER A 2 -24.19 -49.44 31.14
C SER A 2 -24.01 -47.96 31.48
N LYS A 3 -22.86 -47.58 32.06
CA LYS A 3 -22.51 -46.19 32.37
C LYS A 3 -21.49 -45.71 31.34
N ALA A 4 -21.87 -44.67 30.60
CA ALA A 4 -21.00 -43.91 29.72
C ALA A 4 -19.84 -43.24 30.50
N ARG A 5 -18.65 -43.21 29.91
CA ARG A 5 -17.52 -42.35 30.35
C ARG A 5 -17.45 -41.09 29.46
N PRO A 6 -17.13 -39.91 30.01
CA PRO A 6 -16.99 -38.70 29.23
C PRO A 6 -15.64 -38.65 28.51
N LEU A 7 -15.65 -38.06 27.31
CA LEU A 7 -14.46 -37.74 26.51
C LEU A 7 -13.71 -36.56 27.15
N SER A 8 -12.40 -36.72 27.34
CA SER A 8 -11.48 -35.64 27.72
C SER A 8 -11.18 -34.75 26.52
N PRO A 9 -11.00 -33.42 26.69
CA PRO A 9 -10.51 -32.57 25.62
C PRO A 9 -9.03 -32.86 25.37
N VAL A 10 -8.67 -33.08 24.11
CA VAL A 10 -7.28 -33.16 23.68
C VAL A 10 -6.71 -31.74 23.65
N PHE A 11 -5.87 -31.42 24.63
CA PHE A 11 -5.00 -30.25 24.59
C PHE A 11 -3.84 -30.55 23.63
N CYS A 12 -3.82 -29.93 22.45
CA CYS A 12 -2.64 -29.92 21.60
C CYS A 12 -1.56 -29.03 22.25
N ARG A 13 -0.50 -29.65 22.80
CA ARG A 13 0.69 -28.95 23.27
C ARG A 13 1.57 -28.58 22.06
N PHE A 14 1.92 -27.31 21.98
CA PHE A 14 2.61 -26.66 20.88
C PHE A 14 4.14 -26.78 20.98
N THR A 15 4.70 -27.97 21.28
CA THR A 15 6.14 -28.10 21.56
C THR A 15 6.94 -29.04 20.65
N ASP A 16 6.33 -29.66 19.63
CA ASP A 16 7.03 -30.64 18.78
C ASP A 16 7.05 -30.24 17.29
N LEU A 17 7.64 -29.08 16.98
CA LEU A 17 8.07 -28.76 15.62
C LEU A 17 9.59 -28.57 15.60
N PRO A 18 10.35 -29.34 14.79
CA PRO A 18 11.80 -29.21 14.71
C PRO A 18 12.15 -28.05 13.78
N TRP A 19 11.82 -26.81 14.19
CA TRP A 19 12.31 -25.64 13.47
C TRP A 19 13.73 -25.34 13.96
N ASN A 20 14.71 -25.96 13.30
CA ASN A 20 16.10 -25.60 13.45
C ASN A 20 16.27 -24.17 12.91
N CYS A 21 16.11 -23.18 13.77
CA CYS A 21 16.43 -21.79 13.45
C CYS A 21 17.95 -21.66 13.40
N GLN A 22 18.54 -22.17 12.32
CA GLN A 22 19.93 -21.90 12.01
C GLN A 22 20.01 -20.41 11.70
N THR A 23 20.60 -19.65 12.61
CA THR A 23 21.08 -18.29 12.34
C THR A 23 22.03 -18.37 11.14
N ARG A 24 21.53 -18.07 9.95
CA ARG A 24 22.39 -17.88 8.78
C ARG A 24 23.36 -16.77 9.14
N LYS A 25 24.64 -17.09 9.23
CA LYS A 25 25.72 -16.09 9.23
C LYS A 25 25.49 -15.24 7.98
N VAL A 26 25.11 -13.98 8.18
CA VAL A 26 25.04 -13.00 7.09
C VAL A 26 26.47 -12.87 6.57
N THR A 27 26.73 -13.46 5.41
CA THR A 27 28.01 -13.32 4.71
C THR A 27 28.24 -11.83 4.45
N ALA A 28 29.49 -11.36 4.63
CA ALA A 28 29.87 -9.97 4.44
C ALA A 28 29.23 -9.40 3.16
N MET A 29 28.47 -8.30 3.30
CA MET A 29 27.80 -7.66 2.18
C MET A 29 28.84 -7.31 1.12
N SER A 30 28.56 -7.67 -0.13
CA SER A 30 29.38 -7.29 -1.27
C SER A 30 29.52 -5.76 -1.29
N THR A 31 30.74 -5.25 -1.09
CA THR A 31 31.07 -3.82 -1.14
C THR A 31 30.84 -3.20 -2.52
N GLN A 32 30.44 -3.99 -3.52
CA GLN A 32 30.08 -3.53 -4.86
C GLN A 32 28.60 -3.20 -5.03
N ILE A 33 27.72 -3.61 -4.10
CA ILE A 33 26.29 -3.29 -4.16
C ILE A 33 26.06 -2.04 -3.30
N PRO A 34 25.55 -0.94 -3.88
CA PRO A 34 25.28 0.28 -3.12
C PRO A 34 24.10 0.08 -2.17
N GLU A 35 24.12 0.84 -1.08
CA GLU A 35 22.96 0.96 -0.17
C GLU A 35 21.85 1.75 -0.86
N LEU A 36 20.62 1.23 -0.81
CA LEU A 36 19.43 1.92 -1.29
C LEU A 36 18.67 2.51 -0.10
N ALA A 37 18.38 3.81 -0.14
CA ALA A 37 17.71 4.53 0.96
C ALA A 37 16.20 4.21 1.09
N GLY A 38 15.63 3.42 0.18
CA GLY A 38 14.20 3.11 0.09
C GLY A 38 13.61 3.52 -1.25
N ILE A 39 12.27 3.58 -1.32
CA ILE A 39 11.56 4.04 -2.52
C ILE A 39 11.68 5.57 -2.61
N HIS A 40 12.39 6.05 -3.62
CA HIS A 40 12.51 7.49 -3.87
C HIS A 40 11.17 8.09 -4.35
N HIS A 41 10.52 7.44 -5.30
CA HIS A 41 9.22 7.84 -5.83
C HIS A 41 8.55 6.67 -6.54
N VAL A 42 7.24 6.74 -6.73
CA VAL A 42 6.45 5.81 -7.55
C VAL A 42 5.86 6.57 -8.72
N LYS A 43 5.82 5.96 -9.91
CA LYS A 43 5.19 6.57 -11.09
C LYS A 43 3.94 5.83 -11.52
N LEU A 44 2.88 6.59 -11.80
CA LEU A 44 1.61 6.10 -12.31
C LEU A 44 1.30 6.76 -13.67
N PRO A 45 0.98 5.98 -14.71
CA PRO A 45 0.38 6.52 -15.93
C PRO A 45 -1.04 7.00 -15.62
N VAL A 46 -1.49 8.12 -16.18
CA VAL A 46 -2.84 8.65 -15.97
C VAL A 46 -3.44 9.11 -17.28
N THR A 47 -4.78 9.11 -17.36
CA THR A 47 -5.49 9.63 -18.55
C THR A 47 -5.68 11.14 -18.50
N ASP A 48 -5.68 11.75 -17.31
CA ASP A 48 -5.88 13.18 -17.09
C ASP A 48 -5.09 13.63 -15.83
N LEU A 49 -4.13 14.55 -16.02
CA LEU A 49 -3.25 15.00 -14.94
C LEU A 49 -4.00 15.81 -13.88
N GLU A 50 -4.95 16.64 -14.27
CA GLU A 50 -5.66 17.52 -13.35
C GLU A 50 -6.66 16.73 -12.52
N ARG A 51 -7.43 15.85 -13.15
CA ARG A 51 -8.36 14.94 -12.46
C ARG A 51 -7.62 14.09 -11.42
N SER A 52 -6.49 13.51 -11.82
CA SER A 52 -5.71 12.65 -10.93
C SER A 52 -5.04 13.48 -9.83
N ARG A 53 -4.48 14.66 -10.13
CA ARG A 53 -3.97 15.59 -9.11
C ARG A 53 -5.03 15.93 -8.08
N VAL A 54 -6.21 16.39 -8.50
CA VAL A 54 -7.31 16.76 -7.60
C VAL A 54 -7.70 15.58 -6.70
N TRP A 55 -7.75 14.37 -7.25
CA TRP A 55 -8.06 13.18 -6.48
C TRP A 55 -6.99 12.89 -5.42
N TYR A 56 -5.71 12.81 -5.81
CA TYR A 56 -4.61 12.53 -4.87
C TYR A 56 -4.44 13.61 -3.79
N GLN A 57 -4.66 14.88 -4.14
CA GLN A 57 -4.63 15.99 -3.19
C GLN A 57 -5.79 15.90 -2.20
N SER A 58 -7.02 15.73 -2.70
CA SER A 58 -8.20 15.73 -1.84
C SER A 58 -8.33 14.47 -0.99
N ARG A 59 -8.03 13.27 -1.51
CA ARG A 59 -8.22 12.01 -0.79
C ARG A 59 -7.04 11.73 0.13
N LEU A 60 -5.82 11.86 -0.39
CA LEU A 60 -4.60 11.42 0.29
C LEU A 60 -3.75 12.58 0.82
N GLY A 61 -4.09 13.84 0.53
CA GLY A 61 -3.39 15.01 1.06
C GLY A 61 -2.04 15.30 0.39
N PHE A 62 -1.80 14.76 -0.79
CA PHE A 62 -0.62 15.12 -1.58
C PHE A 62 -0.69 16.61 -2.00
N GLU A 63 0.44 17.18 -2.36
CA GLU A 63 0.58 18.54 -2.88
C GLU A 63 1.41 18.50 -4.17
N GLN A 64 1.11 19.37 -5.14
CA GLN A 64 1.91 19.44 -6.36
C GLN A 64 3.25 20.09 -6.04
N ALA A 65 4.33 19.37 -6.30
CA ALA A 65 5.69 19.83 -6.07
C ALA A 65 6.38 20.30 -7.36
N MET A 66 6.08 19.68 -8.49
CA MET A 66 6.75 19.96 -9.77
C MET A 66 5.86 19.61 -10.96
N GLU A 67 6.06 20.31 -12.08
CA GLU A 67 5.48 19.97 -13.38
C GLU A 67 6.58 19.56 -14.37
N PHE A 68 6.24 18.65 -15.27
CA PHE A 68 7.09 18.22 -16.37
C PHE A 68 6.41 18.54 -17.69
N SER A 69 7.12 19.20 -18.60
CA SER A 69 6.64 19.61 -19.92
C SER A 69 7.53 19.04 -21.03
N ASP A 70 6.93 18.71 -22.16
CA ASP A 70 7.64 18.35 -23.40
C ASP A 70 8.02 19.57 -24.26
N GLY A 71 7.83 20.78 -23.73
CA GLY A 71 8.03 22.06 -24.41
C GLY A 71 6.76 22.61 -25.06
N VAL A 72 5.71 21.82 -25.21
CA VAL A 72 4.42 22.23 -25.76
C VAL A 72 3.32 22.14 -24.71
N LYS A 73 3.32 21.07 -23.91
CA LYS A 73 2.31 20.82 -22.88
C LYS A 73 2.89 20.15 -21.66
N VAL A 74 2.18 20.26 -20.54
CA VAL A 74 2.47 19.47 -19.34
C VAL A 74 2.16 18.00 -19.63
N ILE A 75 3.14 17.14 -19.40
CA ILE A 75 3.07 15.68 -19.62
C ILE A 75 3.19 14.90 -18.31
N GLY A 76 3.51 15.56 -17.20
CA GLY A 76 3.58 14.90 -15.90
C GLY A 76 3.62 15.88 -14.74
N LEU A 77 3.32 15.35 -13.56
CA LEU A 77 3.34 16.06 -12.29
C LEU A 77 4.12 15.24 -11.27
N LEU A 78 4.89 15.89 -10.40
CA LEU A 78 5.37 15.30 -9.16
C LEU A 78 4.50 15.78 -8.01
N LEU A 79 3.96 14.85 -7.24
CA LEU A 79 3.21 15.11 -6.03
C LEU A 79 4.02 14.66 -4.82
N ARG A 80 4.01 15.47 -3.75
CA ARG A 80 4.67 15.20 -2.48
C ARG A 80 3.66 15.25 -1.34
N HIS A 81 3.75 14.33 -0.39
CA HIS A 81 2.90 14.36 0.79
C HIS A 81 3.64 15.04 1.96
N PRO A 82 3.07 16.09 2.58
CA PRO A 82 3.77 16.90 3.59
C PRO A 82 4.08 16.14 4.88
N ARG A 83 3.43 14.99 5.11
CA ARG A 83 3.67 14.13 6.29
C ARG A 83 4.46 12.86 5.96
N GLY A 84 5.20 12.86 4.84
CA GLY A 84 6.07 11.76 4.42
C GLY A 84 5.38 10.70 3.57
N GLY A 85 6.14 9.66 3.22
CA GLY A 85 5.81 8.68 2.18
C GLY A 85 6.64 8.92 0.89
N PRO A 86 6.56 8.02 -0.09
CA PRO A 86 7.22 8.24 -1.38
C PRO A 86 6.53 9.37 -2.16
N ASP A 87 7.31 10.14 -2.94
CA ASP A 87 6.73 11.05 -3.92
C ASP A 87 5.97 10.25 -5.00
N LEU A 88 4.90 10.82 -5.55
CA LEU A 88 4.11 10.24 -6.63
C LEU A 88 4.31 11.03 -7.92
N GLY A 89 4.83 10.39 -8.96
CA GLY A 89 4.87 10.93 -10.31
C GLY A 89 3.64 10.50 -11.10
N LEU A 90 2.81 11.46 -11.54
CA LEU A 90 1.72 11.22 -12.49
C LEU A 90 2.23 11.51 -13.90
N TRP A 91 1.98 10.61 -14.86
CA TRP A 91 2.46 10.77 -16.23
C TRP A 91 1.34 10.54 -17.25
N LEU A 92 1.14 11.47 -18.17
CA LEU A 92 0.05 11.38 -19.15
C LEU A 92 0.34 10.26 -20.17
N ASP A 93 -0.37 9.14 -20.03
CA ASP A 93 -0.31 7.97 -20.93
C ASP A 93 -1.61 7.16 -20.77
N PRO A 94 -2.70 7.54 -21.49
CA PRO A 94 -4.01 6.94 -21.30
C PRO A 94 -4.08 5.42 -21.55
N ASP A 95 -3.38 4.94 -22.59
CA ASP A 95 -3.38 3.52 -22.94
C ASP A 95 -2.71 2.69 -21.84
N ARG A 96 -1.60 3.20 -21.29
CA ARG A 96 -0.91 2.54 -20.19
C ARG A 96 -1.67 2.64 -18.87
N ALA A 97 -2.38 3.74 -18.63
CA ALA A 97 -3.27 3.88 -17.47
C ALA A 97 -4.35 2.79 -17.49
N ALA A 98 -5.01 2.61 -18.64
CA ALA A 98 -6.00 1.54 -18.80
C ALA A 98 -5.40 0.14 -18.59
N ALA A 99 -4.18 -0.10 -19.09
CA ALA A 99 -3.49 -1.39 -18.93
C ALA A 99 -3.00 -1.66 -17.49
N ALA A 100 -2.75 -0.62 -16.70
CA ALA A 100 -2.26 -0.71 -15.32
C ALA A 100 -3.39 -0.79 -14.27
N ALA A 101 -4.65 -0.60 -14.68
CA ALA A 101 -5.79 -0.64 -13.77
C ALA A 101 -6.03 -2.03 -13.16
N GLY A 102 -6.54 -2.07 -11.93
CA GLY A 102 -6.98 -3.32 -11.28
C GLY A 102 -5.89 -4.15 -10.59
N PHE A 103 -4.64 -3.68 -10.54
CA PHE A 103 -3.56 -4.32 -9.76
C PHE A 103 -2.84 -3.30 -8.86
N ASP A 104 -2.52 -3.71 -7.63
CA ASP A 104 -1.85 -2.89 -6.64
C ASP A 104 -0.33 -3.09 -6.68
N TYR A 105 0.31 -2.44 -7.65
CA TYR A 105 1.77 -2.50 -7.86
C TYR A 105 2.61 -2.09 -6.64
N PHE A 106 2.01 -1.34 -5.71
CA PHE A 106 2.64 -0.90 -4.49
C PHE A 106 1.59 -0.71 -3.39
N VAL A 107 2.08 -0.70 -2.15
CA VAL A 107 1.26 -0.56 -0.95
C VAL A 107 1.81 0.58 -0.12
N PHE A 108 0.94 1.49 0.33
CA PHE A 108 1.32 2.54 1.25
C PHE A 108 1.42 1.97 2.68
N GLY A 109 2.55 2.23 3.32
CA GLY A 109 2.69 2.01 4.75
C GLY A 109 1.98 3.09 5.55
N ALA A 110 1.04 2.71 6.41
CA ALA A 110 0.50 3.57 7.46
C ALA A 110 1.24 3.33 8.77
N THR A 111 1.27 4.34 9.64
CA THR A 111 1.99 4.27 10.92
C THR A 111 1.38 3.26 11.88
N ASN A 112 0.06 3.11 11.87
CA ASN A 112 -0.70 2.20 12.73
C ASN A 112 -2.14 2.05 12.22
N ARG A 113 -2.89 1.15 12.85
CA ARG A 113 -4.30 0.89 12.54
C ARG A 113 -5.18 2.14 12.63
N GLN A 114 -4.97 3.00 13.63
CA GLN A 114 -5.77 4.21 13.80
C GLN A 114 -5.61 5.16 12.59
N ALA A 115 -4.41 5.26 12.01
CA ALA A 115 -4.18 6.02 10.79
C ALA A 115 -4.93 5.43 9.58
N LEU A 116 -5.03 4.10 9.48
CA LEU A 116 -5.85 3.45 8.46
C LEU A 116 -7.34 3.74 8.65
N GLU A 117 -7.84 3.69 9.90
CA GLU A 117 -9.24 3.98 10.22
C GLU A 117 -9.59 5.43 9.90
N ALA A 118 -8.74 6.39 10.28
CA ALA A 118 -8.92 7.80 9.93
C ALA A 118 -8.91 8.04 8.41
N LEU A 119 -8.06 7.32 7.66
CA LEU A 119 -8.06 7.36 6.20
C LEU A 119 -9.37 6.78 5.63
N ALA A 120 -9.84 5.64 6.14
CA ALA A 120 -11.11 5.03 5.73
C ALA A 120 -12.29 5.97 5.99
N GLU A 121 -12.38 6.58 7.17
CA GLU A 121 -13.43 7.58 7.48
C GLU A 121 -13.42 8.76 6.50
N ARG A 122 -12.23 9.27 6.18
CA ARG A 122 -12.09 10.35 5.19
C ARG A 122 -12.57 9.91 3.80
N LEU A 123 -12.15 8.74 3.34
CA LEU A 123 -12.53 8.21 2.03
C LEU A 123 -14.05 7.99 1.96
N THR A 124 -14.65 7.43 3.02
CA THR A 124 -16.11 7.30 3.16
C THR A 124 -16.80 8.66 3.06
N ALA A 125 -16.32 9.68 3.77
CA ALA A 125 -16.89 11.02 3.74
C ALA A 125 -16.80 11.70 2.35
N LEU A 126 -15.82 11.30 1.53
CA LEU A 126 -15.65 11.77 0.15
C LEU A 126 -16.37 10.90 -0.88
N GLY A 127 -17.09 9.85 -0.44
CA GLY A 127 -17.85 8.94 -1.30
C GLY A 127 -17.00 7.88 -2.02
N GLU A 128 -15.77 7.64 -1.55
CA GLU A 128 -14.87 6.64 -2.14
C GLU A 128 -15.22 5.24 -1.59
N PRO A 129 -15.56 4.27 -2.46
CA PRO A 129 -15.92 2.93 -2.03
C PRO A 129 -14.69 2.18 -1.51
N HIS A 130 -14.82 1.54 -0.35
CA HIS A 130 -13.84 0.61 0.20
C HIS A 130 -14.51 -0.35 1.21
N PRO A 131 -13.95 -1.54 1.46
CA PRO A 131 -14.49 -2.49 2.44
C PRO A 131 -14.18 -2.10 3.90
N GLY A 132 -13.40 -1.03 4.11
CA GLY A 132 -12.93 -0.62 5.44
C GLY A 132 -11.69 -1.40 5.88
N VAL A 133 -11.18 -1.05 7.05
CA VAL A 133 -9.97 -1.64 7.62
C VAL A 133 -10.28 -3.03 8.17
N HIS A 134 -9.48 -4.03 7.80
CA HIS A 134 -9.64 -5.40 8.29
C HIS A 134 -8.29 -6.11 8.48
N PRO A 135 -8.26 -7.24 9.22
CA PRO A 135 -7.04 -8.02 9.40
C PRO A 135 -6.50 -8.52 8.06
N GLY A 136 -5.20 -8.33 7.83
CA GLY A 136 -4.46 -8.89 6.71
C GLY A 136 -3.54 -10.04 7.16
N ALA A 137 -2.81 -10.64 6.22
CA ALA A 137 -1.82 -11.67 6.53
C ALA A 137 -0.66 -11.15 7.41
N ALA A 138 -0.41 -9.83 7.36
CA ALA A 138 0.59 -9.15 8.19
C ALA A 138 0.01 -7.81 8.67
N GLY A 139 -0.60 -7.81 9.87
CA GLY A 139 -1.20 -6.62 10.48
C GLY A 139 -2.58 -6.26 9.92
N TRP A 140 -2.80 -4.98 9.63
CA TRP A 140 -4.09 -4.44 9.18
C TRP A 140 -3.99 -3.85 7.79
N VAL A 141 -5.07 -3.97 7.03
CA VAL A 141 -5.14 -3.51 5.63
C VAL A 141 -6.40 -2.70 5.37
N LEU A 142 -6.25 -1.64 4.59
CA LEU A 142 -7.33 -0.95 3.89
C LEU A 142 -7.12 -1.17 2.38
N PRO A 143 -7.81 -2.16 1.77
CA PRO A 143 -7.65 -2.48 0.36
C PRO A 143 -8.74 -1.84 -0.51
N HIS A 144 -8.60 -2.03 -1.82
CA HIS A 144 -9.63 -1.73 -2.82
C HIS A 144 -10.05 -0.27 -2.92
N VAL A 145 -9.14 0.65 -2.60
CA VAL A 145 -9.30 2.07 -2.91
C VAL A 145 -8.83 2.27 -4.35
N LYS A 146 -9.65 2.88 -5.20
CA LYS A 146 -9.30 3.13 -6.61
C LYS A 146 -9.12 4.61 -6.86
N ASP A 147 -8.09 4.95 -7.61
CA ASP A 147 -7.96 6.29 -8.17
C ASP A 147 -8.86 6.45 -9.42
N PRO A 148 -8.93 7.65 -10.03
CA PRO A 148 -9.80 7.90 -11.19
C PRO A 148 -9.48 7.09 -12.44
N ASP A 149 -8.25 6.56 -12.56
CA ASP A 149 -7.79 5.74 -13.67
C ASP A 149 -7.93 4.23 -13.36
N GLY A 150 -8.40 3.88 -12.16
CA GLY A 150 -8.66 2.50 -11.74
C GLY A 150 -7.44 1.78 -11.17
N HIS A 151 -6.36 2.49 -10.84
CA HIS A 151 -5.24 1.92 -10.11
C HIS A 151 -5.69 1.48 -8.72
N GLU A 152 -5.34 0.26 -8.32
CA GLU A 152 -5.65 -0.25 -6.98
C GLU A 152 -4.61 0.32 -6.00
N LEU A 153 -5.09 1.06 -5.01
CA LEU A 153 -4.30 1.56 -3.90
C LEU A 153 -4.63 0.75 -2.65
N ARG A 154 -3.58 0.14 -2.08
CA ARG A 154 -3.66 -0.55 -0.79
C ARG A 154 -2.88 0.21 0.26
N PHE A 155 -3.39 0.22 1.48
CA PHE A 155 -2.71 0.76 2.65
C PHE A 155 -2.57 -0.32 3.72
N GLN A 156 -1.43 -0.41 4.38
CA GLN A 156 -1.14 -1.45 5.36
C GLN A 156 -0.30 -0.93 6.53
N CYS A 157 -0.51 -1.47 7.72
CA CYS A 157 0.36 -1.31 8.88
C CYS A 157 0.55 -2.65 9.59
N GLN A 158 1.62 -2.77 10.39
CA GLN A 158 1.90 -3.99 11.15
C GLN A 158 1.14 -4.06 12.48
N GLU A 159 0.82 -2.91 13.08
CA GLU A 159 0.11 -2.76 14.36
C GLU A 159 -1.17 -1.94 14.19
#